data_AF-A0A3P1WSY9-F1
#
_entry.id   AF-A0A3P1WSY9-F1
#
_cell.length_a   1.000
_cell.length_b   1.000
_cell.length_c   1.000
_cell.angle_alpha   90.00
_cell.angle_beta   90.00
_cell.angle_gamma   90.00
#
_symmetry.space_group_name_H-M   'P 1'
#
loop_
_entity.id
_entity.type
_entity.pdbx_description
1 polymer ?
#
loop_
_entity_poly.entity_id
_entity_poly.type
_entity_poly.pdbx_seq_one_letter_code
_entity_poly.pdbx_strand_id
1 'polypeptide(L)'
;TIQINGDASGRYGLKRGERIRLRSHLIQGTSGAEEKAISITMRVIPTEIPDILSMNIEPDLLEAMVCKSGLGFVCGETGSGKSTLCSALYRYIMDNFPDAKIVTYEDPVEYILGN
;
A
#
# COMPACT_ATOMS: atom_id res chain seq x y z
N THR A 1 -2.93 -10.89 -2.93
CA THR A 1 -2.63 -10.52 -1.53
C THR A 1 -3.23 -11.55 -0.59
N ILE A 2 -2.47 -12.03 0.39
CA ILE A 2 -2.95 -12.92 1.46
C ILE A 2 -3.22 -12.06 2.70
N GLN A 3 -4.24 -12.40 3.49
CA GLN A 3 -4.57 -11.72 4.75
C GLN A 3 -4.57 -12.72 5.89
N ILE A 4 -3.96 -12.34 7.01
CA ILE A 4 -3.96 -13.12 8.26
C ILE A 4 -4.61 -12.25 9.34
N ASN A 5 -5.57 -12.81 10.06
CA ASN A 5 -6.26 -12.13 11.15
C ASN A 5 -5.76 -12.69 12.50
N GLY A 6 -5.62 -11.81 13.49
CA GLY A 6 -5.36 -12.22 14.87
C GLY A 6 -6.57 -12.88 15.50
N ASP A 7 -6.30 -13.79 16.44
CA ASP A 7 -7.31 -14.51 17.21
C ASP A 7 -7.11 -14.28 18.71
N ALA A 8 -8.07 -14.74 19.52
CA ALA A 8 -7.99 -14.64 20.98
C ALA A 8 -6.86 -15.50 21.58
N SER A 9 -6.33 -16.46 20.82
CA SER A 9 -5.22 -17.31 21.25
C SER A 9 -3.84 -16.70 21.00
N GLY A 10 -3.77 -15.59 20.25
CA GLY A 10 -2.51 -14.94 19.89
C GLY A 10 -1.62 -15.81 19.00
N ARG A 11 -2.20 -16.73 18.22
CA ARG A 11 -1.47 -17.76 17.45
C ARG A 11 -0.35 -17.22 16.57
N TYR A 12 -0.54 -16.00 16.06
CA TYR A 12 0.37 -15.32 15.14
C TYR A 12 1.04 -14.08 15.76
N GLY A 13 0.94 -13.89 17.08
CA GLY A 13 1.38 -12.66 17.75
C GLY A 13 0.52 -11.42 17.43
N LEU A 14 -0.62 -11.62 16.75
CA LEU A 14 -1.61 -10.58 16.42
C LEU A 14 -2.75 -10.63 17.43
N LYS A 15 -3.18 -9.46 17.92
CA LYS A 15 -4.35 -9.33 18.80
C LYS A 15 -5.63 -9.52 17.99
N ARG A 16 -6.72 -9.82 18.70
CA ARG A 16 -8.05 -9.90 18.09
C ARG A 16 -8.41 -8.57 17.42
N GLY A 17 -8.73 -8.62 16.13
CA GLY A 17 -9.05 -7.45 15.31
C GLY A 17 -7.85 -6.88 14.53
N GLU A 18 -6.62 -7.28 14.87
CA GLU A 18 -5.46 -6.94 14.06
C GLU A 18 -5.41 -7.81 12.80
N ARG A 19 -5.09 -7.18 11.67
CA ARG A 19 -4.95 -7.84 10.38
C ARG A 19 -3.62 -7.45 9.77
N ILE A 20 -2.88 -8.46 9.32
CA ILE A 20 -1.68 -8.26 8.50
C ILE A 20 -2.00 -8.63 7.05
N ARG A 21 -1.56 -7.78 6.12
CA ARG A 21 -1.70 -8.00 4.68
C ARG A 21 -0.33 -8.35 4.12
N LEU A 22 -0.29 -9.39 3.30
CA LEU A 22 0.95 -9.93 2.75
C LEU A 22 0.88 -9.91 1.21
N ARG A 23 1.83 -9.21 0.59
CA ARG A 23 2.10 -9.34 -0.83
C ARG A 23 2.71 -10.72 -1.03
N SER A 24 2.05 -11.55 -1.82
CA SER A 24 2.46 -12.94 -2.05
C SER A 24 2.80 -13.10 -3.52
N HIS A 25 4.03 -13.52 -3.79
CA HIS A 25 4.50 -13.89 -5.12
C HIS A 25 4.68 -15.40 -5.16
N LEU A 26 3.97 -16.06 -6.08
CA LEU A 26 4.07 -17.49 -6.30
C LEU A 26 4.67 -17.68 -7.70
N ILE A 27 5.80 -18.36 -7.76
CA ILE A 27 6.47 -18.69 -9.03
C ILE A 27 6.81 -20.17 -9.06
N GLN A 28 6.75 -20.77 -10.25
CA GLN A 28 7.32 -22.10 -10.42
C GLN A 28 8.84 -22.00 -10.28
N GLY A 29 9.40 -22.87 -9.45
CA GLY A 29 10.84 -23.02 -9.27
C GLY A 29 11.23 -24.48 -9.40
N THR A 30 12.51 -24.72 -9.15
CA THR A 30 13.11 -26.06 -9.12
C THR A 30 13.73 -26.24 -7.74
N SER A 31 13.53 -27.40 -7.13
CA SER A 31 14.28 -27.80 -5.93
C SER A 31 15.20 -28.96 -6.31
N GLY A 32 16.30 -29.16 -5.60
CA GLY A 32 17.28 -30.20 -5.97
C GLY A 32 16.69 -31.60 -6.16
N ALA A 33 15.58 -31.91 -5.48
CA ALA A 33 14.89 -33.20 -5.60
C ALA A 33 13.71 -33.20 -6.60
N GLU A 34 13.22 -32.03 -7.04
CA GLU A 34 11.97 -31.89 -7.78
C GLU A 34 12.09 -30.86 -8.91
N GLU A 35 11.86 -31.28 -10.16
CA GLU A 35 11.87 -30.38 -11.34
C GLU A 35 10.77 -29.30 -11.26
N LYS A 36 9.66 -29.59 -10.57
CA LYS A 36 8.53 -28.68 -10.36
C LYS A 36 8.29 -28.43 -8.89
N ALA A 37 8.77 -27.31 -8.39
CA ALA A 37 8.46 -26.79 -7.06
C ALA A 37 7.69 -25.45 -7.18
N ILE A 38 6.99 -25.06 -6.11
CA ILE A 38 6.40 -23.72 -5.98
C ILE A 38 7.27 -22.92 -5.02
N SER A 39 7.81 -21.80 -5.48
CA SER A 39 8.46 -20.81 -4.61
C SER A 39 7.44 -19.75 -4.22
N ILE A 40 7.37 -19.47 -2.92
CA ILE A 40 6.46 -18.47 -2.35
C ILE A 40 7.30 -17.43 -1.62
N THR A 41 7.18 -16.17 -2.04
CA THR A 41 7.74 -15.03 -1.29
C THR A 41 6.58 -14.20 -0.74
N MET A 42 6.58 -14.01 0.58
CA MET A 42 5.60 -13.19 1.28
C MET A 42 6.29 -11.96 1.86
N ARG A 43 5.77 -10.76 1.57
CA ARG A 43 6.26 -9.49 2.12
C ARG A 43 5.13 -8.77 2.83
N VAL A 44 5.41 -8.20 3.99
CA VAL A 44 4.44 -7.40 4.74
C VAL A 44 4.11 -6.14 3.95
N ILE A 45 2.82 -5.88 3.79
CA ILE A 45 2.30 -4.63 3.25
C ILE A 45 2.02 -3.71 4.45
N PRO A 46 2.60 -2.50 4.51
CA PRO A 46 2.29 -1.53 5.54
C PRO A 46 0.79 -1.23 5.59
N THR A 47 0.24 -1.16 6.80
CA THR A 47 -1.18 -0.85 7.00
C THR A 47 -1.43 0.64 7.16
N GLU A 48 -0.47 1.36 7.73
CA GLU A 48 -0.59 2.79 8.00
C GLU A 48 -0.11 3.62 6.82
N ILE A 49 -0.94 4.58 6.41
CA ILE A 49 -0.59 5.56 5.41
C ILE A 49 0.11 6.72 6.16
N PRO A 50 1.36 7.06 5.80
CA PRO A 50 2.04 8.20 6.40
C PRO A 50 1.33 9.52 6.07
N ASP A 51 1.39 10.48 6.99
CA ASP A 51 0.89 11.83 6.77
C ASP A 51 1.77 12.55 5.73
N ILE A 52 1.16 13.08 4.68
CA ILE A 52 1.86 13.81 3.62
C ILE A 52 2.60 15.04 4.16
N LEU A 53 2.10 15.66 5.23
CA LEU A 53 2.75 16.83 5.85
C LEU A 53 4.08 16.47 6.52
N SER A 54 4.29 15.19 6.84
CA SER A 54 5.56 14.68 7.39
C SER A 54 6.61 14.37 6.33
N MET A 55 6.26 14.42 5.04
CA MET A 55 7.13 13.99 3.94
C MET A 55 8.11 15.07 3.43
N ASN A 56 8.16 16.23 4.09
CA ASN A 56 9.02 17.36 3.72
C ASN A 56 8.81 17.81 2.26
N ILE A 57 7.55 17.86 1.82
CA ILE A 57 7.13 18.38 0.53
C ILE A 57 6.90 19.88 0.67
N GLU A 58 7.40 20.67 -0.27
CA GLU A 58 7.18 22.11 -0.28
C GLU A 58 5.67 22.43 -0.38
N PRO A 59 5.15 23.40 0.39
CA PRO A 59 3.72 23.73 0.39
C PRO A 59 3.15 24.02 -1.01
N ASP A 60 3.90 24.77 -1.83
CA ASP A 60 3.51 25.11 -3.19
C ASP A 60 3.40 23.87 -4.10
N LEU A 61 4.25 22.86 -3.88
CA LEU A 61 4.18 21.59 -4.60
C LEU A 61 2.98 20.77 -4.16
N LEU A 62 2.69 20.72 -2.85
CA LEU A 62 1.48 20.06 -2.35
C LEU A 62 0.21 20.70 -2.92
N GLU A 63 0.14 22.04 -2.96
CA GLU A 63 -0.98 22.76 -3.58
C GLU A 63 -1.12 22.38 -5.06
N ALA A 64 -0.02 22.34 -5.81
CA ALA A 64 -0.02 21.94 -7.22
C ALA A 64 -0.46 20.48 -7.44
N MET A 65 -0.20 19.59 -6.49
CA MET A 65 -0.61 18.18 -6.54
C MET A 65 -2.12 17.99 -6.29
N VAL A 66 -2.80 18.94 -5.64
CA VAL A 66 -4.25 18.90 -5.37
C VAL A 66 -5.04 19.66 -6.46
N CYS A 67 -4.67 19.43 -7.72
CA CYS A 67 -5.36 20.06 -8.85
C CYS A 67 -6.75 19.46 -9.08
N LYS A 68 -7.75 20.30 -9.40
CA LYS A 68 -9.14 19.85 -9.66
C LYS A 68 -9.28 19.05 -10.95
N SER A 69 -8.41 19.31 -11.92
CA SER A 69 -8.38 18.64 -13.21
C SER A 69 -6.96 18.66 -13.76
N GLY A 70 -6.62 17.62 -14.51
CA GLY A 70 -5.30 17.45 -15.09
C GLY A 70 -4.79 16.03 -14.95
N LEU A 71 -3.51 15.86 -15.24
CA LEU A 71 -2.81 14.59 -15.14
C LEU A 71 -1.47 14.82 -14.45
N GLY A 72 -1.21 14.08 -13.38
CA GLY A 72 0.05 14.09 -12.66
C GLY A 72 0.81 12.78 -12.84
N PHE A 73 2.13 12.86 -12.93
CA PHE A 73 3.00 11.69 -13.01
C PHE A 73 3.97 11.68 -11.83
N VAL A 74 3.98 10.58 -11.08
CA VAL A 74 4.99 10.32 -10.04
C VAL A 74 5.97 9.29 -10.59
N CYS A 75 7.18 9.72 -10.91
CA CYS A 75 8.20 8.91 -11.56
C CYS A 75 9.32 8.53 -10.58
N GLY A 76 9.99 7.40 -10.84
CA GLY A 76 11.11 6.92 -10.02
C GLY A 76 11.24 5.39 -10.06
N GLU A 77 12.35 4.86 -9.57
CA GLU A 77 12.63 3.42 -9.55
C GLU A 77 11.73 2.64 -8.59
N THR A 78 11.63 1.32 -8.75
CA THR A 78 10.91 0.46 -7.82
C THR A 78 11.46 0.61 -6.40
N GLY A 79 10.58 0.80 -5.41
CA GLY A 79 10.98 1.03 -4.02
C GLY A 79 11.22 2.49 -3.65
N SER A 80 11.15 3.43 -4.59
CA SER A 80 11.34 4.88 -4.31
C SER A 80 10.17 5.56 -3.58
N GLY A 81 9.17 4.81 -3.10
CA GLY A 81 8.06 5.37 -2.32
C GLY A 81 6.90 5.98 -3.13
N LYS A 82 6.82 5.77 -4.46
CA LYS A 82 5.75 6.34 -5.31
C LYS A 82 4.34 5.99 -4.81
N SER A 83 4.06 4.72 -4.59
CA SER A 83 2.75 4.27 -4.10
C SER A 83 2.44 4.84 -2.71
N THR A 84 3.47 4.99 -1.88
CA THR A 84 3.37 5.61 -0.55
C THR A 84 2.99 7.09 -0.67
N LEU A 85 3.67 7.86 -1.53
CA LEU A 85 3.36 9.27 -1.78
C LEU A 85 1.95 9.46 -2.32
N CYS A 86 1.55 8.68 -3.33
CA CYS A 86 0.20 8.74 -3.88
C CYS A 86 -0.85 8.43 -2.82
N SER A 87 -0.64 7.41 -1.99
CA SER A 87 -1.58 7.03 -0.94
C SER A 87 -1.71 8.11 0.14
N ALA A 88 -0.59 8.75 0.52
CA ALA A 88 -0.59 9.88 1.45
C ALA A 88 -1.34 11.09 0.87
N LEU A 89 -1.14 11.40 -0.41
CA LEU A 89 -1.88 12.44 -1.11
C LEU A 89 -3.38 12.14 -1.15
N TYR A 90 -3.76 10.92 -1.51
CA TYR A 90 -5.17 10.51 -1.57
C TYR A 90 -5.83 10.58 -0.20
N ARG A 91 -5.11 10.16 0.85
CA ARG A 91 -5.60 10.28 2.22
C ARG A 91 -5.80 11.75 2.62
N TYR A 92 -4.81 12.60 2.34
CA TYR A 92 -4.94 14.04 2.56
C TYR A 92 -6.13 14.65 1.81
N ILE A 93 -6.35 14.26 0.56
CA ILE A 93 -7.52 14.73 -0.21
C ILE A 93 -8.82 14.26 0.44
N MET A 94 -8.92 12.98 0.82
CA MET A 94 -10.10 12.43 1.49
C MET A 94 -10.43 13.14 2.81
N ASP A 95 -9.39 13.43 3.61
CA ASP A 95 -9.55 14.05 4.93
C ASP A 95 -9.89 15.54 4.86
N ASN A 96 -9.47 16.25 3.79
CA ASN A 96 -9.65 17.71 3.66
C ASN A 96 -10.73 18.14 2.66
N PHE A 97 -11.14 17.26 1.74
CA PHE A 97 -12.08 17.57 0.66
C PHE A 97 -13.23 16.55 0.67
N PRO A 98 -14.27 16.73 1.51
CA PRO A 98 -15.30 15.71 1.74
C PRO A 98 -16.14 15.37 0.50
N ASP A 99 -16.21 16.28 -0.47
CA ASP A 99 -16.92 16.07 -1.75
C ASP A 99 -16.08 15.34 -2.81
N ALA A 100 -14.79 15.06 -2.52
CA ALA A 100 -13.90 14.40 -3.46
C ALA A 100 -14.11 12.88 -3.46
N LYS A 101 -14.37 12.33 -4.66
CA LYS A 101 -14.44 10.88 -4.86
C LYS A 101 -13.14 10.36 -5.46
N ILE A 102 -12.42 9.54 -4.70
CA ILE A 102 -11.16 8.93 -5.12
C ILE A 102 -11.42 7.51 -5.62
N VAL A 103 -10.88 7.18 -6.79
CA VAL A 103 -10.91 5.83 -7.37
C VAL A 103 -9.49 5.45 -7.76
N THR A 104 -8.99 4.33 -7.24
CA THR A 104 -7.65 3.81 -7.55
C THR A 104 -7.76 2.48 -8.30
N TYR A 105 -6.84 2.28 -9.24
CA TYR A 105 -6.64 1.01 -9.93
C TYR A 105 -5.20 0.58 -9.66
N GLU A 106 -5.03 -0.45 -8.86
CA GLU A 106 -3.72 -0.92 -8.40
C GLU A 106 -3.61 -2.44 -8.55
N ASP A 107 -2.44 -2.91 -8.97
CA ASP A 107 -2.09 -4.32 -8.96
C ASP A 107 -0.68 -4.52 -8.36
N PRO A 108 -0.55 -4.98 -7.10
CA PRO A 108 -1.61 -5.21 -6.10
C PRO A 108 -1.92 -3.95 -5.28
N VAL A 109 -3.13 -3.89 -4.70
CA VAL A 109 -3.54 -2.83 -3.76
C VAL A 109 -2.60 -2.75 -2.56
N GLU A 110 -1.85 -1.65 -2.43
CA GLU A 110 -0.87 -1.43 -1.35
C GLU A 110 -1.59 -0.95 -0.09
N TYR A 111 -2.32 0.16 -0.14
CA TYR A 111 -2.96 0.77 1.03
C TYR A 111 -4.49 0.71 0.95
N ILE A 112 -5.15 0.71 2.10
CA ILE A 112 -6.60 0.84 2.20
C ILE A 112 -6.87 2.28 2.63
N LEU A 113 -7.52 3.07 1.77
CA LEU A 113 -7.76 4.50 2.02
C LEU A 113 -8.92 4.73 3.01
N GLY A 114 -9.95 3.89 2.95
CA GLY A 114 -11.14 3.97 3.81
C GLY A 114 -10.94 3.31 5.17
N ASN A 115 -11.69 3.78 6.17
CA ASN A 115 -11.79 3.15 7.50
C ASN A 115 -12.73 1.94 7.48
#